data_AF-A0A6G1K875-F1
#
_entry.id   AF-A0A6G1K875-F1
#
_cell.length_a   1.000
_cell.length_b   1.000
_cell.length_c   1.000
_cell.angle_alpha   90.00
_cell.angle_beta   90.00
_cell.angle_gamma   90.00
#
_symmetry.space_group_name_H-M   'P 1'
#
loop_
_entity.id
_entity.type
_entity.pdbx_description
1 polymer ?
#
loop_
_entity_poly.entity_id
_entity_poly.type
_entity_poly.pdbx_seq_one_letter_code
_entity_poly.pdbx_strand_id
1 'polypeptide(L)'
;MDSQVGRDFTIITSNCVEFKIHSAMIVGGPRQLEDYVFSRGATGQNPRSSVTLPAHMIPVCVDALVHFLYQSAYSFENGSVSTYRHATVVPENVDPIADAIEAGMNNLKFHMHMYALGEELEYSDLKAVAHGHLVGIVMQKGALMIGPLKNFVDLAYGYLPYDRRVCRDDDHAIRNLAVVSVIFHELQIWEKEHRAEFMDSVRDCDQFLTDMDRIKKRYKHILMAHPKPTARLAHNHGKEAPITRRSSRAAMVKRWSERKQGLVVAGNGDGGNNDDMDVAMGDEE
;
A
#
# COMPACT_ATOMS: atom_id res chain seq x y z
N MET A 1 1.73 -2.48 -36.68
CA MET A 1 2.75 -3.29 -35.99
C MET A 1 2.27 -3.47 -34.57
N ASP A 2 1.81 -4.67 -34.20
CA ASP A 2 1.40 -4.96 -32.83
C ASP A 2 2.65 -5.05 -31.96
N SER A 3 2.94 -3.98 -31.21
CA SER A 3 4.05 -4.01 -30.27
C SER A 3 3.80 -5.09 -29.21
N GLN A 4 4.83 -5.87 -28.88
CA GLN A 4 4.71 -6.94 -27.86
C GLN A 4 4.38 -6.38 -26.48
N VAL A 5 4.79 -5.13 -26.21
CA VAL A 5 4.49 -4.37 -24.99
C VAL A 5 3.00 -4.01 -24.85
N GLY A 6 2.25 -3.99 -25.97
CA GLY A 6 0.82 -3.74 -25.97
C GLY A 6 -0.05 -4.96 -25.62
N ARG A 7 0.56 -6.13 -25.38
CA ARG A 7 -0.18 -7.36 -25.09
C ARG A 7 -0.53 -7.46 -23.60
N ASP A 8 -1.64 -8.12 -23.35
CA ASP A 8 -2.03 -8.51 -22.00
C ASP A 8 -1.22 -9.72 -21.52
N PHE A 9 -1.04 -9.79 -20.22
CA PHE A 9 -0.37 -10.87 -19.49
C PHE A 9 -1.16 -11.20 -18.22
N THR A 10 -1.21 -12.47 -17.84
CA THR A 10 -2.00 -12.94 -16.70
C THR A 10 -1.12 -13.33 -15.52
N ILE A 11 -1.35 -12.71 -14.37
CA ILE A 11 -0.82 -13.16 -13.08
C ILE A 11 -1.83 -14.12 -12.45
N ILE A 12 -1.38 -15.30 -12.05
CA ILE A 12 -2.21 -16.35 -11.45
C ILE A 12 -1.69 -16.62 -10.04
N THR A 13 -2.54 -16.47 -9.03
CA THR A 13 -2.18 -16.77 -7.63
C THR A 13 -2.25 -18.27 -7.34
N SER A 14 -1.75 -18.71 -6.18
CA SER A 14 -1.89 -20.11 -5.75
C SER A 14 -3.34 -20.58 -5.59
N ASN A 15 -4.26 -19.63 -5.35
CA ASN A 15 -5.69 -19.90 -5.24
C ASN A 15 -6.39 -19.81 -6.61
N CYS A 16 -5.63 -19.81 -7.71
CA CYS A 16 -6.12 -19.70 -9.08
C CYS A 16 -6.90 -18.40 -9.39
N VAL A 17 -6.78 -17.36 -8.55
CA VAL A 17 -7.29 -16.02 -8.90
C VAL A 17 -6.39 -15.43 -9.97
N GLU A 18 -7.00 -15.00 -11.08
CA GLU A 18 -6.31 -14.46 -12.24
C GLU A 18 -6.45 -12.95 -12.34
N PHE A 19 -5.36 -12.28 -12.68
CA PHE A 19 -5.29 -10.84 -12.92
C PHE A 19 -4.68 -10.60 -14.29
N LYS A 20 -5.51 -10.19 -15.25
CA LYS A 20 -5.04 -9.78 -16.57
C LYS A 20 -4.59 -8.32 -16.54
N ILE A 21 -3.31 -8.07 -16.86
CA ILE A 21 -2.72 -6.73 -16.89
C ILE A 21 -2.02 -6.46 -18.21
N HIS A 22 -1.91 -5.19 -18.59
CA HIS A 22 -1.12 -4.81 -19.76
C HIS A 22 0.36 -5.02 -19.44
N SER A 23 1.08 -5.73 -20.31
CA SER A 23 2.51 -6.01 -20.11
C SER A 23 3.38 -4.74 -20.09
N ALA A 24 2.91 -3.65 -20.69
CA ALA A 24 3.49 -2.32 -20.53
C ALA A 24 3.65 -1.88 -19.07
N MET A 25 2.78 -2.32 -18.16
CA MET A 25 2.76 -1.87 -16.76
C MET A 25 3.84 -2.53 -15.90
N ILE A 26 4.47 -3.60 -16.38
CA ILE A 26 5.58 -4.24 -15.65
C ILE A 26 6.95 -3.82 -16.15
N VAL A 27 7.04 -3.15 -17.32
CA VAL A 27 8.31 -2.67 -17.87
C VAL A 27 8.83 -1.50 -17.03
N GLY A 28 10.04 -1.65 -16.49
CA GLY A 28 10.66 -0.67 -15.59
C GLY A 28 10.09 -0.63 -14.18
N GLY A 29 9.20 -1.57 -13.83
CA GLY A 29 8.60 -1.69 -12.50
C GLY A 29 9.13 -2.90 -11.72
N PRO A 30 8.30 -3.94 -11.49
CA PRO A 30 8.72 -5.16 -10.81
C PRO A 30 9.68 -6.00 -11.67
N ARG A 31 10.98 -5.83 -11.45
CA ARG A 31 12.03 -6.44 -12.27
C ARG A 31 11.92 -7.96 -12.40
N GLN A 32 11.59 -8.67 -11.33
CA GLN A 32 11.44 -10.14 -11.39
C GLN A 32 10.27 -10.60 -12.27
N LEU A 33 9.17 -9.82 -12.30
CA LEU A 33 8.07 -10.09 -13.24
C LEU A 33 8.47 -9.72 -14.66
N GLU A 34 9.17 -8.59 -14.86
CA GLU A 34 9.68 -8.20 -16.17
C GLU A 34 10.61 -9.29 -16.75
N ASP A 35 11.61 -9.74 -15.99
CA ASP A 35 12.54 -10.79 -16.39
C ASP A 35 11.82 -12.12 -16.68
N TYR A 36 10.77 -12.43 -15.94
CA TYR A 36 9.96 -13.63 -16.17
C TYR A 36 9.17 -13.55 -17.48
N VAL A 37 8.50 -12.42 -17.74
CA VAL A 37 7.67 -12.22 -18.95
C VAL A 37 8.53 -12.03 -20.18
N PHE A 38 9.59 -11.24 -20.04
CA PHE A 38 10.49 -10.78 -21.08
C PHE A 38 11.91 -11.33 -20.87
N SER A 39 12.05 -12.65 -20.72
CA SER A 39 13.33 -13.34 -20.51
C SER A 39 14.45 -13.05 -21.53
N ARG A 40 14.12 -12.42 -22.67
CA ARG A 40 15.05 -11.98 -23.72
C ARG A 40 15.03 -10.46 -23.92
N GLY A 41 14.60 -9.70 -22.92
CA GLY A 41 14.32 -8.28 -22.97
C GLY A 41 12.95 -7.96 -23.59
N ALA A 42 12.51 -6.71 -23.42
CA ALA A 42 11.19 -6.22 -23.88
C ALA A 42 10.98 -6.30 -25.41
N THR A 43 12.05 -6.42 -26.19
CA THR A 43 12.03 -6.61 -27.65
C THR A 43 12.10 -8.09 -28.07
N GLY A 44 12.15 -9.01 -27.10
CA GLY A 44 12.31 -10.43 -27.34
C GLY A 44 11.07 -11.07 -27.93
N GLN A 45 11.24 -11.92 -28.94
CA GLN A 45 10.12 -12.64 -29.56
C GLN A 45 9.44 -13.60 -28.56
N ASN A 46 8.11 -13.58 -28.54
CA ASN A 46 7.22 -14.44 -27.75
C ASN A 46 7.33 -14.24 -26.22
N PRO A 47 6.92 -13.08 -25.68
CA PRO A 47 6.78 -12.91 -24.23
C PRO A 47 5.82 -13.95 -23.65
N ARG A 48 6.05 -14.38 -22.40
CA ARG A 48 5.13 -15.29 -21.72
C ARG A 48 3.77 -14.61 -21.56
N SER A 49 2.70 -15.38 -21.70
CA SER A 49 1.32 -14.89 -21.53
C SER A 49 0.82 -14.98 -20.08
N SER A 50 1.48 -15.76 -19.22
CA SER A 50 1.10 -15.90 -17.82
C SER A 50 2.25 -16.29 -16.88
N VAL A 51 2.09 -15.96 -15.60
CA VAL A 51 2.93 -16.41 -14.47
C VAL A 51 2.04 -16.96 -13.37
N THR A 52 2.48 -18.04 -12.73
CA THR A 52 1.89 -18.51 -11.47
C THR A 52 2.77 -18.07 -10.32
N LEU A 53 2.19 -17.37 -9.35
CA LEU A 53 2.89 -16.85 -8.19
C LEU A 53 2.98 -17.90 -7.07
N PRO A 54 4.02 -17.83 -6.22
CA PRO A 54 4.15 -18.67 -5.03
C PRO A 54 2.98 -18.49 -4.04
N ALA A 55 2.74 -19.51 -3.20
CA ALA A 55 1.62 -19.53 -2.26
C ALA A 55 1.66 -18.45 -1.17
N HIS A 56 2.83 -17.92 -0.83
CA HIS A 56 2.95 -16.83 0.13
C HIS A 56 2.59 -15.45 -0.45
N MET A 57 2.39 -15.34 -1.78
CA MET A 57 1.85 -14.15 -2.43
C MET A 57 0.32 -14.17 -2.40
N ILE A 58 -0.23 -13.71 -1.27
CA ILE A 58 -1.66 -13.77 -0.96
C ILE A 58 -2.47 -12.95 -1.99
N PRO A 59 -3.60 -13.46 -2.53
CA PRO A 59 -4.33 -12.79 -3.62
C PRO A 59 -4.73 -11.33 -3.34
N VAL A 60 -5.09 -10.98 -2.11
CA VAL A 60 -5.36 -9.57 -1.73
C VAL A 60 -4.15 -8.65 -1.98
N CYS A 61 -2.94 -9.12 -1.68
CA CYS A 61 -1.72 -8.34 -1.91
C CYS A 61 -1.43 -8.25 -3.41
N VAL A 62 -1.76 -9.27 -4.18
CA VAL A 62 -1.65 -9.26 -5.65
C VAL A 62 -2.65 -8.29 -6.27
N ASP A 63 -3.89 -8.25 -5.79
CA ASP A 63 -4.89 -7.25 -6.21
C ASP A 63 -4.40 -5.81 -5.97
N ALA A 64 -3.82 -5.58 -4.79
CA ALA A 64 -3.24 -4.29 -4.44
C ALA A 64 -1.97 -3.96 -5.24
N LEU A 65 -1.13 -4.95 -5.56
CA LEU A 65 -0.01 -4.79 -6.49
C LEU A 65 -0.51 -4.37 -7.86
N VAL A 66 -1.54 -5.04 -8.40
CA VAL A 66 -2.13 -4.66 -9.69
C VAL A 66 -2.65 -3.23 -9.65
N HIS A 67 -3.36 -2.85 -8.60
CA HIS A 67 -3.77 -1.46 -8.41
C HIS A 67 -2.57 -0.49 -8.42
N PHE A 68 -1.49 -0.85 -7.73
CA PHE A 68 -0.26 -0.06 -7.67
C PHE A 68 0.42 0.08 -9.04
N LEU A 69 0.45 -0.97 -9.86
CA LEU A 69 1.00 -0.89 -11.22
C LEU A 69 0.26 0.15 -12.08
N TYR A 70 -1.05 0.31 -11.88
CA TYR A 70 -1.85 1.29 -12.62
C TYR A 70 -1.87 2.70 -12.03
N GLN A 71 -1.78 2.83 -10.72
CA GLN A 71 -2.04 4.10 -10.03
C GLN A 71 -0.86 4.62 -9.21
N SER A 72 0.23 3.85 -9.10
CA SER A 72 1.37 4.13 -8.20
C SER A 72 0.94 4.36 -6.75
N ALA A 73 -0.21 3.79 -6.37
CA ALA A 73 -0.78 3.88 -5.04
C ALA A 73 -1.64 2.65 -4.75
N TYR A 74 -1.73 2.26 -3.47
CA TYR A 74 -2.65 1.24 -3.01
C TYR A 74 -3.23 1.59 -1.64
N SER A 75 -4.38 1.01 -1.31
CA SER A 75 -5.02 1.21 -0.01
C SER A 75 -5.58 -0.11 0.54
N PHE A 76 -5.61 -0.20 1.87
CA PHE A 76 -6.28 -1.26 2.62
C PHE A 76 -7.29 -0.62 3.56
N GLU A 77 -8.41 -0.23 2.99
CA GLU A 77 -9.43 0.54 3.69
C GLU A 77 -10.17 -0.35 4.69
N ASN A 78 -10.35 0.16 5.91
CA ASN A 78 -11.11 -0.48 7.00
C ASN A 78 -10.66 -1.87 7.44
N GLY A 79 -9.48 -2.33 7.01
CA GLY A 79 -8.95 -3.62 7.46
C GLY A 79 -9.67 -4.83 6.85
N SER A 80 -10.55 -4.65 5.86
CA SER A 80 -11.22 -5.75 5.17
C SER A 80 -11.19 -5.59 3.66
N VAL A 81 -11.25 -6.73 2.99
CA VAL A 81 -11.34 -6.85 1.53
C VAL A 81 -12.75 -7.31 1.24
N SER A 82 -13.59 -6.45 0.66
CA SER A 82 -14.92 -6.90 0.24
C SER A 82 -14.86 -7.73 -1.04
N THR A 83 -13.94 -7.38 -1.95
CA THR A 83 -13.80 -7.99 -3.28
C THR A 83 -12.36 -7.79 -3.79
N TYR A 84 -11.91 -8.64 -4.72
CA TYR A 84 -10.74 -8.36 -5.55
C TYR A 84 -11.13 -7.36 -6.64
N ARG A 85 -10.53 -6.17 -6.66
CA ARG A 85 -10.94 -5.06 -7.53
C ARG A 85 -10.49 -5.24 -8.98
N HIS A 86 -9.36 -5.92 -9.18
CA HIS A 86 -8.69 -6.08 -10.48
C HIS A 86 -8.64 -7.54 -10.95
N ALA A 87 -9.17 -8.49 -10.17
CA ALA A 87 -9.24 -9.88 -10.60
C ALA A 87 -10.14 -10.00 -11.83
N THR A 88 -9.64 -10.68 -12.86
CA THR A 88 -10.40 -11.00 -14.08
C THR A 88 -11.13 -12.32 -13.97
N VAL A 89 -10.59 -13.26 -13.20
CA VAL A 89 -11.22 -14.55 -12.90
C VAL A 89 -11.03 -14.84 -11.41
N VAL A 90 -12.12 -15.11 -10.72
CA VAL A 90 -12.14 -15.58 -9.34
C VAL A 90 -12.86 -16.93 -9.33
N PRO A 91 -12.20 -18.03 -8.93
CA PRO A 91 -12.86 -19.33 -8.83
C PRO A 91 -14.06 -19.29 -7.88
N GLU A 92 -15.11 -20.07 -8.16
CA GLU A 92 -16.37 -20.07 -7.38
C GLU A 92 -16.17 -20.41 -5.90
N ASN A 93 -15.11 -21.16 -5.58
CA ASN A 93 -14.78 -21.61 -4.24
C ASN A 93 -13.85 -20.65 -3.47
N VAL A 94 -13.54 -19.47 -4.03
CA VAL A 94 -12.64 -18.47 -3.42
C VAL A 94 -13.45 -17.26 -2.97
N ASP A 95 -13.43 -16.97 -1.66
CA ASP A 95 -14.02 -15.77 -1.07
C ASP A 95 -12.89 -14.82 -0.59
N PRO A 96 -12.78 -13.60 -1.17
CA PRO A 96 -11.78 -12.61 -0.76
C PRO A 96 -11.79 -12.28 0.74
N ILE A 97 -12.96 -12.31 1.38
CA ILE A 97 -13.07 -12.04 2.83
C ILE A 97 -12.50 -13.22 3.60
N ALA A 98 -12.89 -14.44 3.24
CA ALA A 98 -12.39 -15.66 3.87
C ALA A 98 -10.87 -15.78 3.73
N ASP A 99 -10.32 -15.54 2.53
CA ASP A 99 -8.87 -15.54 2.26
C ASP A 99 -8.12 -14.55 3.16
N ALA A 100 -8.65 -13.32 3.31
CA ALA A 100 -8.05 -12.30 4.16
C ALA A 100 -8.12 -12.69 5.66
N ILE A 101 -9.22 -13.28 6.11
CA ILE A 101 -9.40 -13.73 7.50
C ILE A 101 -8.48 -14.92 7.80
N GLU A 102 -8.42 -15.91 6.91
CA GLU A 102 -7.56 -17.08 7.03
C GLU A 102 -6.08 -16.68 7.09
N ALA A 103 -5.68 -15.70 6.28
CA ALA A 103 -4.36 -15.10 6.35
C ALA A 103 -4.11 -14.26 7.62
N GLY A 104 -5.11 -14.07 8.49
CA GLY A 104 -5.04 -13.22 9.68
C GLY A 104 -4.71 -11.77 9.32
N MET A 105 -5.23 -11.30 8.19
CA MET A 105 -4.87 -10.02 7.61
C MET A 105 -5.42 -8.87 8.45
N ASN A 106 -4.52 -7.98 8.87
CA ASN A 106 -4.86 -6.70 9.45
C ASN A 106 -4.04 -5.62 8.73
N ASN A 107 -4.31 -4.34 9.03
CA ASN A 107 -3.67 -3.23 8.32
C ASN A 107 -2.13 -3.31 8.37
N LEU A 108 -1.56 -3.60 9.54
CA LEU A 108 -0.12 -3.76 9.71
C LEU A 108 0.43 -4.95 8.89
N LYS A 109 -0.18 -6.13 9.04
CA LYS A 109 0.25 -7.35 8.35
C LYS A 109 0.15 -7.22 6.84
N PHE A 110 -0.90 -6.56 6.35
CA PHE A 110 -1.09 -6.29 4.94
C PHE A 110 0.04 -5.44 4.37
N HIS A 111 0.37 -4.30 4.99
CA HIS A 111 1.46 -3.46 4.50
C HIS A 111 2.84 -4.13 4.65
N MET A 112 3.02 -5.01 5.63
CA MET A 112 4.20 -5.89 5.71
C MET A 112 4.28 -6.86 4.52
N HIS A 113 3.18 -7.52 4.14
CA HIS A 113 3.16 -8.38 2.96
C HIS A 113 3.40 -7.61 1.67
N MET A 114 2.88 -6.38 1.55
CA MET A 114 3.18 -5.52 0.40
C MET A 114 4.66 -5.12 0.34
N TYR A 115 5.30 -4.88 1.50
CA TYR A 115 6.74 -4.63 1.55
C TYR A 115 7.53 -5.87 1.12
N ALA A 116 7.19 -7.05 1.66
CA ALA A 116 7.82 -8.32 1.28
C ALA A 116 7.65 -8.64 -0.21
N LEU A 117 6.47 -8.38 -0.76
CA LEU A 117 6.20 -8.50 -2.19
C LEU A 117 7.10 -7.55 -3.01
N GLY A 118 7.33 -6.33 -2.54
CA GLY A 118 8.29 -5.41 -3.14
C GLY A 118 9.74 -5.92 -3.06
N GLU A 119 10.14 -6.59 -1.98
CA GLU A 119 11.46 -7.23 -1.90
C GLU A 119 11.59 -8.39 -2.90
N GLU A 120 10.60 -9.27 -2.95
CA GLU A 120 10.63 -10.45 -3.82
C GLU A 120 10.56 -10.08 -5.29
N LEU A 121 9.83 -9.04 -5.65
CA LEU A 121 9.73 -8.56 -7.02
C LEU A 121 10.85 -7.61 -7.46
N GLU A 122 11.78 -7.29 -6.55
CA GLU A 122 12.80 -6.24 -6.73
C GLU A 122 12.18 -4.88 -7.12
N TYR A 123 11.04 -4.53 -6.51
CA TYR A 123 10.28 -3.32 -6.82
C TYR A 123 10.43 -2.24 -5.74
N SER A 124 11.44 -1.39 -5.88
CA SER A 124 11.80 -0.36 -4.88
C SER A 124 10.69 0.63 -4.56
N ASP A 125 9.92 1.06 -5.56
CA ASP A 125 8.83 2.03 -5.34
C ASP A 125 7.71 1.43 -4.48
N LEU A 126 7.37 0.16 -4.72
CA LEU A 126 6.39 -0.54 -3.89
C LEU A 126 6.89 -0.68 -2.45
N LYS A 127 8.16 -1.04 -2.24
CA LYS A 127 8.77 -1.08 -0.91
C LYS A 127 8.67 0.27 -0.21
N ALA A 128 9.01 1.36 -0.91
CA ALA A 128 8.99 2.71 -0.36
C ALA A 128 7.59 3.13 0.09
N VAL A 129 6.57 2.88 -0.75
CA VAL A 129 5.18 3.20 -0.42
C VAL A 129 4.67 2.33 0.73
N ALA A 130 4.96 1.02 0.73
CA ALA A 130 4.60 0.12 1.83
C ALA A 130 5.23 0.54 3.15
N HIS A 131 6.52 0.88 3.15
CA HIS A 131 7.21 1.41 4.32
C HIS A 131 6.57 2.74 4.80
N GLY A 132 6.22 3.65 3.89
CA GLY A 132 5.52 4.89 4.22
C GLY A 132 4.17 4.65 4.93
N HIS A 133 3.38 3.68 4.46
CA HIS A 133 2.15 3.27 5.14
C HIS A 133 2.42 2.69 6.53
N LEU A 134 3.43 1.83 6.67
CA LEU A 134 3.82 1.28 7.97
C LEU A 134 4.20 2.38 8.95
N VAL A 135 5.04 3.35 8.55
CA VAL A 135 5.37 4.54 9.35
C VAL A 135 4.10 5.28 9.78
N GLY A 136 3.16 5.50 8.86
CA GLY A 136 1.88 6.15 9.18
C GLY A 136 1.08 5.38 10.24
N ILE A 137 1.07 4.05 10.17
CA ILE A 137 0.36 3.20 11.14
C ILE A 137 1.02 3.25 12.51
N VAL A 138 2.33 3.09 12.58
CA VAL A 138 3.03 2.89 13.86
C VAL A 138 3.46 4.18 14.54
N MET A 139 3.62 5.29 13.80
CA MET A 139 4.07 6.58 14.35
C MET A 139 2.98 7.64 14.38
N GLN A 140 2.01 7.63 13.45
CA GLN A 140 1.07 8.74 13.28
C GLN A 140 -0.35 8.44 13.78
N LYS A 141 -0.80 7.18 13.75
CA LYS A 141 -2.13 6.78 14.22
C LYS A 141 -2.18 6.60 15.74
N GLY A 142 -2.09 7.70 16.48
CA GLY A 142 -2.33 7.73 17.93
C GLY A 142 -1.47 6.76 18.74
N ALA A 143 -1.85 6.58 20.00
CA ALA A 143 -1.22 5.59 20.87
C ALA A 143 -1.61 4.17 20.44
N LEU A 144 -0.63 3.39 19.95
CA LEU A 144 -0.83 1.98 19.72
C LEU A 144 -0.76 1.24 21.06
N MET A 145 -1.70 0.31 21.24
CA MET A 145 -1.65 -0.63 22.35
C MET A 145 -0.43 -1.56 22.21
N ILE A 146 -0.07 -2.21 23.30
CA ILE A 146 1.06 -3.14 23.40
C ILE A 146 0.92 -4.29 22.39
N GLY A 147 -0.27 -4.88 22.28
CA GLY A 147 -0.54 -6.01 21.38
C GLY A 147 -0.14 -5.76 19.92
N PRO A 148 -0.65 -4.71 19.25
CA PRO A 148 -0.25 -4.36 17.89
C PRO A 148 1.26 -4.14 17.69
N LEU A 149 1.94 -3.48 18.63
CA LEU A 149 3.40 -3.26 18.56
C LEU A 149 4.17 -4.57 18.77
N LYS A 150 3.73 -5.44 19.67
CA LYS A 150 4.31 -6.76 19.85
C LYS A 150 4.15 -7.59 18.58
N ASN A 151 2.94 -7.58 18.00
CA ASN A 151 2.70 -8.23 16.71
C ASN A 151 3.62 -7.67 15.62
N PHE A 152 3.89 -6.36 15.61
CA PHE A 152 4.85 -5.79 14.66
C PHE A 152 6.27 -6.31 14.86
N VAL A 153 6.74 -6.40 16.11
CA VAL A 153 8.05 -7.00 16.43
C VAL A 153 8.10 -8.46 15.99
N ASP A 154 7.07 -9.24 16.29
CA ASP A 154 6.99 -10.66 15.90
C ASP A 154 7.06 -10.81 14.36
N LEU A 155 6.37 -9.95 13.60
CA LEU A 155 6.39 -9.95 12.14
C LEU A 155 7.74 -9.50 11.55
N ALA A 156 8.50 -8.69 12.27
CA ALA A 156 9.80 -8.16 11.82
C ALA A 156 10.99 -9.06 12.22
N TYR A 157 10.90 -9.75 13.36
CA TYR A 157 12.00 -10.50 13.98
C TYR A 157 11.74 -12.01 14.11
N GLY A 158 10.59 -12.53 13.68
CA GLY A 158 10.31 -13.97 13.69
C GLY A 158 11.33 -14.84 12.90
N TYR A 159 11.33 -16.15 13.14
CA TYR A 159 12.23 -17.09 12.46
C TYR A 159 11.63 -17.63 11.16
N LEU A 160 12.36 -17.55 10.04
CA LEU A 160 12.00 -18.26 8.80
C LEU A 160 12.50 -19.73 8.85
N PRO A 161 11.80 -20.72 8.26
CA PRO A 161 10.53 -20.65 7.52
C PRO A 161 9.28 -20.93 8.39
N TYR A 162 9.45 -21.17 9.69
CA TYR A 162 8.39 -21.70 10.56
C TYR A 162 7.64 -20.65 11.41
N ASP A 163 8.04 -19.37 11.41
CA ASP A 163 7.48 -18.40 12.36
C ASP A 163 7.46 -16.95 11.87
N ARG A 164 6.25 -16.46 11.58
CA ARG A 164 5.75 -15.06 11.59
C ARG A 164 6.47 -13.99 10.77
N ARG A 165 7.74 -14.14 10.42
CA ARG A 165 8.51 -13.13 9.70
C ARG A 165 8.03 -13.05 8.26
N VAL A 166 7.59 -11.86 7.87
CA VAL A 166 6.99 -11.62 6.55
C VAL A 166 8.03 -11.15 5.55
N CYS A 167 8.99 -10.32 5.98
CA CYS A 167 9.97 -9.67 5.09
C CYS A 167 11.38 -10.24 5.27
N ARG A 168 12.16 -10.31 4.19
CA ARG A 168 13.61 -10.59 4.23
C ARG A 168 14.36 -9.44 4.88
N ASP A 169 13.87 -8.21 4.72
CA ASP A 169 14.37 -7.00 5.36
C ASP A 169 15.89 -6.84 5.19
N ASP A 170 16.34 -6.94 3.94
CA ASP A 170 17.76 -6.97 3.57
C ASP A 170 18.46 -5.62 3.87
N ASP A 171 17.71 -4.52 3.85
CA ASP A 171 18.17 -3.16 4.18
C ASP A 171 17.91 -2.77 5.64
N HIS A 172 17.37 -3.68 6.45
CA HIS A 172 16.98 -3.48 7.84
C HIS A 172 15.91 -2.39 8.08
N ALA A 173 15.22 -1.89 7.05
CA ALA A 173 14.26 -0.80 7.19
C ALA A 173 13.12 -1.15 8.14
N ILE A 174 12.56 -2.35 8.03
CA ILE A 174 11.42 -2.82 8.82
C ILE A 174 11.83 -3.08 10.27
N ARG A 175 12.96 -3.76 10.50
CA ARG A 175 13.49 -3.99 11.86
C ARG A 175 13.83 -2.70 12.58
N ASN A 176 14.40 -1.72 11.86
CA ASN A 176 14.66 -0.39 12.39
C ASN A 176 13.36 0.34 12.73
N LEU A 177 12.35 0.27 11.85
CA LEU A 177 11.05 0.87 12.10
C LEU A 177 10.38 0.27 13.35
N ALA A 178 10.42 -1.06 13.52
CA ALA A 178 9.89 -1.71 14.72
C ALA A 178 10.55 -1.20 16.01
N VAL A 179 11.89 -1.11 16.04
CA VAL A 179 12.63 -0.58 17.19
C VAL A 179 12.30 0.88 17.46
N VAL A 180 12.33 1.74 16.44
CA VAL A 180 12.03 3.16 16.57
C VAL A 180 10.60 3.39 17.05
N SER A 181 9.66 2.58 16.57
CA SER A 181 8.25 2.65 17.00
C SER A 181 8.13 2.35 18.49
N VAL A 182 8.73 1.27 18.98
CA VAL A 182 8.67 0.92 20.40
C VAL A 182 9.30 2.01 21.26
N ILE A 183 10.47 2.54 20.88
CA ILE A 183 11.12 3.64 21.62
C ILE A 183 10.23 4.89 21.63
N PHE A 184 9.60 5.22 20.50
CA PHE A 184 8.68 6.35 20.41
C PHE A 184 7.51 6.20 21.38
N HIS A 185 6.81 5.06 21.37
CA HIS A 185 5.69 4.80 22.28
C HIS A 185 6.14 4.74 23.75
N GLU A 186 7.30 4.15 24.03
CA GLU A 186 7.91 4.10 25.37
C GLU A 186 8.11 5.49 25.99
N LEU A 187 8.59 6.44 25.17
CA LEU A 187 8.94 7.79 25.59
C LEU A 187 7.72 8.71 25.62
N GLN A 188 6.86 8.65 24.61
CA GLN A 188 5.79 9.64 24.45
C GLN A 188 4.48 9.22 25.11
N ILE A 189 4.21 7.93 25.22
CA ILE A 189 2.85 7.42 25.50
C ILE A 189 2.83 6.51 26.73
N TRP A 190 3.75 5.55 26.84
CA TRP A 190 3.65 4.49 27.81
C TRP A 190 4.00 4.92 29.25
N GLU A 191 3.19 4.41 30.17
CA GLU A 191 3.45 4.43 31.61
C GLU A 191 4.39 3.28 32.01
N LYS A 192 4.67 3.13 33.30
CA LYS A 192 5.64 2.14 33.78
C LYS A 192 5.13 0.71 33.57
N GLU A 193 3.84 0.53 33.78
CA GLU A 193 3.10 -0.72 33.66
C GLU A 193 3.12 -1.19 32.22
N HIS A 194 2.80 -0.29 31.28
CA HIS A 194 2.84 -0.59 29.85
C HIS A 194 4.24 -1.00 29.36
N ARG A 195 5.29 -0.33 29.87
CA ARG A 195 6.68 -0.72 29.56
C ARG A 195 6.99 -2.10 30.08
N ALA A 196 6.63 -2.41 31.32
CA ALA A 196 6.90 -3.71 31.92
C ALA A 196 6.18 -4.84 31.16
N GLU A 197 4.90 -4.63 30.83
CA GLU A 197 4.10 -5.58 30.06
C GLU A 197 4.68 -5.82 28.67
N PHE A 198 5.04 -4.76 27.93
CA PHE A 198 5.65 -4.93 26.61
C PHE A 198 6.99 -5.68 26.71
N MET A 199 7.87 -5.29 27.63
CA MET A 199 9.18 -5.93 27.79
C MET A 199 9.08 -7.42 28.14
N ASP A 200 8.12 -7.81 28.99
CA ASP A 200 7.86 -9.23 29.26
C ASP A 200 7.37 -9.96 28.00
N SER A 201 6.53 -9.32 27.19
CA SER A 201 5.98 -9.93 25.96
C SER A 201 7.01 -10.17 24.85
N VAL A 202 8.15 -9.49 24.87
CA VAL A 202 9.23 -9.62 23.87
C VAL A 202 10.52 -10.19 24.47
N ARG A 203 10.48 -10.71 25.70
CA ARG A 203 11.66 -11.19 26.43
C ARG A 203 12.43 -12.30 25.70
N ASP A 204 11.72 -13.08 24.88
CA ASP A 204 12.29 -14.19 24.12
C ASP A 204 12.77 -13.75 22.70
N CYS A 205 12.79 -12.45 22.41
CA CYS A 205 13.23 -11.88 21.14
C CYS A 205 14.58 -11.16 21.29
N ASP A 206 15.64 -11.93 21.56
CA ASP A 206 16.99 -11.41 21.85
C ASP A 206 17.52 -10.42 20.80
N GLN A 207 17.27 -10.70 19.52
CA GLN A 207 17.73 -9.85 18.43
C GLN A 207 17.07 -8.47 18.47
N PHE A 208 15.75 -8.41 18.72
CA PHE A 208 15.04 -7.14 18.89
C PHE A 208 15.57 -6.37 20.11
N LEU A 209 15.75 -7.05 21.24
CA LEU A 209 16.27 -6.43 22.47
C LEU A 209 17.67 -5.85 22.26
N THR A 210 18.52 -6.57 21.54
CA THR A 210 19.88 -6.13 21.18
C THR A 210 19.85 -4.90 20.28
N ASP A 211 19.02 -4.91 19.23
CA ASP A 211 18.89 -3.79 18.31
C ASP A 211 18.31 -2.56 19.01
N MET A 212 17.34 -2.74 19.90
CA MET A 212 16.76 -1.66 20.71
C MET A 212 17.80 -1.03 21.66
N ASP A 213 18.56 -1.83 22.40
CA ASP A 213 19.63 -1.33 23.27
C ASP A 213 20.70 -0.56 22.48
N ARG A 214 21.12 -1.10 21.32
CA ARG A 214 22.07 -0.42 20.42
C ARG A 214 21.56 0.96 19.99
N ILE A 215 20.30 1.06 19.57
CA ILE A 215 19.69 2.32 19.15
C ILE A 215 19.57 3.30 20.33
N LYS A 216 19.12 2.84 21.51
CA LYS A 216 19.04 3.68 22.72
C LYS A 216 20.41 4.23 23.12
N LYS A 217 21.46 3.41 23.08
CA LYS A 217 22.84 3.84 23.36
C LYS A 217 23.33 4.88 22.36
N ARG A 218 23.16 4.61 21.06
CA ARG A 218 23.61 5.49 19.97
C ARG A 218 22.96 6.87 20.03
N TYR A 219 21.67 6.94 20.33
CA TYR A 219 20.90 8.18 20.31
C TYR A 219 20.56 8.72 21.70
N LYS A 220 21.25 8.25 22.75
CA LYS A 220 20.99 8.63 24.16
C LYS A 220 20.85 10.14 24.36
N HIS A 221 21.72 10.93 23.73
CA HIS A 221 21.71 12.39 23.84
C HIS A 221 20.41 13.02 23.28
N ILE A 222 19.88 12.49 22.17
CA ILE A 222 18.61 12.94 21.59
C ILE A 222 17.45 12.53 22.49
N LEU A 223 17.46 11.27 22.97
CA LEU A 223 16.39 10.75 23.84
C LEU A 223 16.32 11.49 25.18
N MET A 224 17.44 12.00 25.69
CA MET A 224 17.49 12.81 26.92
C MET A 224 17.02 14.26 26.71
N ALA A 225 17.14 14.80 25.50
CA ALA A 225 16.78 16.19 25.18
C ALA A 225 15.26 16.41 25.01
N HIS A 226 14.47 15.34 24.86
CA HIS A 226 13.01 15.40 24.73
C HIS A 226 12.33 14.81 25.97
N PRO A 227 12.22 15.57 27.07
CA PRO A 227 11.47 15.13 28.24
C PRO A 227 10.01 14.87 27.85
N LYS A 228 9.39 13.86 28.48
CA LYS A 228 7.98 13.50 28.26
C LYS A 228 7.12 14.76 28.29
N PRO A 229 6.14 14.91 27.37
CA PRO A 229 5.14 15.95 27.49
C PRO A 229 4.52 15.83 28.89
N THR A 230 4.78 16.81 29.74
CA THR A 230 4.21 16.82 31.09
C THR A 230 2.70 16.83 30.92
N ALA A 231 2.00 15.92 31.61
CA ALA A 231 0.60 15.54 31.44
C ALA A 231 -0.46 16.65 31.65
N ARG A 232 -0.14 17.92 31.43
CA ARG A 232 -1.06 19.06 31.57
C ARG A 232 -2.08 19.21 30.45
N LEU A 233 -1.99 18.43 29.36
CA LEU A 233 -2.95 18.50 28.24
C LEU A 233 -4.01 17.39 28.25
N ALA A 234 -3.92 16.39 29.14
CA ALA A 234 -4.84 15.25 29.14
C ALA A 234 -6.22 15.52 29.78
N HIS A 235 -6.45 16.68 30.42
CA HIS A 235 -7.72 16.97 31.10
C HIS A 235 -8.79 17.69 30.26
N ASN A 236 -8.56 17.98 28.98
CA ASN A 236 -9.55 18.69 28.14
C ASN A 236 -10.28 17.84 27.10
N HIS A 237 -10.13 16.51 27.09
CA HIS A 237 -10.89 15.63 26.16
C HIS A 237 -12.30 15.24 26.65
N GLY A 238 -12.86 15.92 27.66
CA GLY A 238 -14.17 15.61 28.23
C GLY A 238 -15.34 16.50 27.80
N LYS A 239 -15.20 17.38 26.80
CA LYS A 239 -16.34 18.13 26.25
C LYS A 239 -16.31 18.11 24.73
N GLU A 240 -16.87 17.05 24.17
CA GLU A 240 -17.31 17.04 22.77
C GLU A 240 -18.39 18.14 22.61
N ALA A 241 -17.99 19.25 21.98
CA ALA A 241 -18.96 20.08 21.27
C ALA A 241 -19.48 19.25 20.08
N PRO A 242 -20.79 19.29 19.77
CA PRO A 242 -21.33 18.51 18.67
C PRO A 242 -20.74 19.03 17.36
N ILE A 243 -19.79 18.26 16.80
CA ILE A 243 -19.30 18.46 15.45
C ILE A 243 -20.45 18.06 14.53
N THR A 244 -21.14 19.08 14.02
CA THR A 244 -22.03 18.95 12.88
C THR A 244 -21.23 18.43 11.69
N ARG A 245 -21.27 17.11 11.47
CA ARG A 245 -20.84 16.47 10.24
C ARG A 245 -21.77 16.91 9.10
N ARG A 246 -21.57 18.12 8.58
CA ARG A 246 -22.04 18.49 7.25
C ARG A 246 -20.92 18.14 6.28
N SER A 247 -20.91 16.86 5.88
CA SER A 247 -19.91 16.31 4.96
C SER A 247 -19.89 17.11 3.66
N SER A 248 -18.68 17.50 3.28
CA SER A 248 -18.22 18.26 2.14
C SER A 248 -18.37 17.53 0.79
N ARG A 249 -19.47 16.80 0.57
CA ARG A 249 -19.81 16.24 -0.75
C ARG A 249 -20.40 17.31 -1.69
N ALA A 250 -21.18 18.25 -1.15
CA ALA A 250 -21.76 19.36 -1.91
C ALA A 250 -20.71 20.41 -2.35
N ALA A 251 -19.68 20.66 -1.53
CA ALA A 251 -18.60 21.60 -1.86
C ALA A 251 -17.67 21.04 -2.95
N MET A 252 -17.48 19.72 -3.00
CA MET A 252 -16.64 19.07 -4.01
C MET A 252 -17.37 18.94 -5.36
N VAL A 253 -18.69 18.66 -5.36
CA VAL A 253 -19.50 18.65 -6.59
C VAL A 253 -19.60 20.06 -7.20
N LYS A 254 -19.76 21.11 -6.38
CA LYS A 254 -19.79 22.50 -6.87
C LYS A 254 -18.46 22.92 -7.53
N ARG A 255 -17.33 22.47 -6.98
CA ARG A 255 -15.99 22.75 -7.53
C ARG A 255 -15.71 22.00 -8.85
N TRP A 256 -16.38 20.87 -9.07
CA TRP A 256 -16.31 20.12 -10.34
C TRP A 256 -17.24 20.70 -11.42
N SER A 257 -18.43 21.19 -11.07
CA SER A 257 -19.34 21.84 -12.02
C SER A 257 -18.81 23.20 -12.52
N GLU A 258 -18.15 23.97 -11.65
CA GLU A 258 -17.57 25.27 -12.00
C GLU A 258 -16.36 25.13 -12.95
N ARG A 259 -15.61 24.01 -12.89
CA ARG A 259 -14.53 23.71 -13.85
C ARG A 259 -15.03 23.33 -15.24
N LYS A 260 -16.20 22.71 -15.37
CA LYS A 260 -16.80 22.41 -16.69
C LYS A 260 -17.40 23.65 -17.36
N GLN A 261 -17.91 24.62 -16.58
CA GLN A 261 -18.45 25.87 -17.14
C GLN A 261 -17.36 26.88 -17.53
N GLY A 262 -16.19 26.85 -16.88
CA GLY A 262 -15.04 27.69 -17.26
C GLY A 262 -14.34 27.27 -18.57
N LEU A 263 -14.59 26.07 -19.09
CA LEU A 263 -14.01 25.58 -20.35
C LEU A 263 -14.90 25.84 -21.58
N VAL A 264 -16.12 26.37 -21.40
CA VAL A 264 -17.10 26.63 -22.48
C VAL A 264 -17.22 28.13 -22.82
N VAL A 265 -16.53 29.02 -22.09
CA VAL A 265 -16.63 30.49 -22.29
C VAL A 265 -15.38 31.09 -22.96
N ALA A 266 -14.43 30.26 -23.43
CA ALA A 266 -13.32 30.70 -24.27
C ALA A 266 -13.51 30.22 -25.70
N GLY A 267 -14.45 30.83 -26.42
CA GLY A 267 -14.68 30.53 -27.83
C GLY A 267 -15.97 31.12 -28.36
N ASN A 268 -16.11 32.44 -28.34
CA ASN A 268 -17.05 33.15 -29.21
C ASN A 268 -16.61 34.61 -29.40
N GLY A 269 -16.51 35.03 -30.65
CA GLY A 269 -16.01 36.32 -31.13
C GLY A 269 -15.30 36.12 -32.48
N ASP A 270 -16.00 35.76 -33.55
CA ASP A 270 -16.84 36.61 -34.43
C ASP A 270 -16.03 37.22 -35.59
N GLY A 271 -16.60 37.18 -36.80
CA GLY A 271 -16.16 37.98 -37.94
C GLY A 271 -15.94 37.27 -39.29
N GLY A 272 -17.03 37.07 -40.05
CA GLY A 272 -17.11 37.73 -41.37
C GLY A 272 -16.91 36.93 -42.67
N ASN A 273 -18.07 36.61 -43.27
CA ASN A 273 -18.47 36.76 -44.69
C ASN A 273 -17.88 35.96 -45.86
N ASN A 274 -18.84 35.29 -46.51
CA ASN A 274 -19.18 35.20 -47.94
C ASN A 274 -18.18 34.54 -48.92
N ASP A 275 -18.63 33.47 -49.58
CA ASP A 275 -19.23 33.62 -50.92
C ASP A 275 -19.91 32.31 -51.37
N ASP A 276 -20.89 32.51 -52.25
CA ASP A 276 -21.79 31.56 -52.89
C ASP A 276 -21.09 30.43 -53.67
N MET A 277 -21.72 29.26 -53.73
CA MET A 277 -22.05 28.51 -54.96
C MET A 277 -22.66 27.13 -54.64
N ASP A 278 -23.98 27.07 -54.76
CA ASP A 278 -24.72 26.21 -55.70
C ASP A 278 -24.22 24.79 -56.08
N VAL A 279 -25.17 23.84 -56.00
CA VAL A 279 -25.49 22.74 -56.95
C VAL A 279 -25.31 21.27 -56.50
N ALA A 280 -26.46 20.57 -56.63
CA ALA A 280 -26.75 19.14 -56.88
C ALA A 280 -26.44 18.11 -55.78
N MET A 281 -27.44 17.42 -55.22
CA MET A 281 -28.28 16.35 -55.81
C MET A 281 -27.48 15.18 -56.38
N GLY A 282 -27.67 14.01 -55.78
CA GLY A 282 -27.17 12.72 -56.25
C GLY A 282 -27.41 11.63 -55.24
N ASP A 283 -28.65 11.12 -55.21
CA ASP A 283 -28.98 9.76 -54.78
C ASP A 283 -28.36 8.72 -55.74
N GLU A 284 -28.46 7.44 -55.35
CA GLU A 284 -28.08 6.18 -56.04
C GLU A 284 -26.66 5.68 -55.68
N GLU A 285 -26.42 4.46 -55.17
CA GLU A 285 -27.18 3.20 -55.05
C GLU A 285 -26.70 2.43 -53.80
#